data_AF-A0A0F9DQU6-F1
#
_entry.id   AF-A0A0F9DQU6-F1
#
_cell.length_a   1.000
_cell.length_b   1.000
_cell.length_c   1.000
_cell.angle_alpha   90.00
_cell.angle_beta   90.00
_cell.angle_gamma   90.00
#
_symmetry.space_group_name_H-M   'P 1'
#
loop_
_entity.id
_entity.type
_entity.pdbx_description
1 polymer ?
#
loop_
_entity_poly.entity_id
_entity_poly.type
_entity_poly.pdbx_seq_one_letter_code
_entity_poly.pdbx_strand_id
1 'polypeptide(L)'
;MREVIKAARDHNCSIRIGVNAGSLERHLLEKYGEPCPDAMVESGLDHIKILQDNDFHEFKISCKASDVFMAAAAYQQLADATDAPIHLGITEAGGLMSGTIKSAIGLGNLLWSGIGDTIRVSLSADPVEEVKVGYEILKSLGLRHRGVNIISCPSCARQGFDVIKTVEALMRAFDDLHTMRARPEHSEAIADCKKLLKIAKGWK
;
A
#
# COMPACT_ATOMS: atom_id res chain seq x y z
N MET A 1 -12.14 5.98 25.79
CA MET A 1 -12.38 4.82 24.90
C MET A 1 -13.87 4.49 24.75
N ARG A 2 -14.61 4.17 25.83
CA ARG A 2 -16.05 3.83 25.75
C ARG A 2 -16.92 4.86 25.02
N GLU A 3 -16.69 6.15 25.26
CA GLU A 3 -17.42 7.22 24.56
C GLU A 3 -17.15 7.26 23.06
N VAL A 4 -15.91 6.96 22.64
CA VAL A 4 -15.52 6.88 21.22
C VAL A 4 -16.22 5.69 20.55
N ILE A 5 -16.23 4.53 21.22
CA ILE A 5 -16.94 3.33 20.74
C ILE A 5 -18.44 3.62 20.58
N LYS A 6 -19.05 4.26 21.59
CA LYS A 6 -20.45 4.66 21.55
C LYS A 6 -20.72 5.61 20.38
N ALA A 7 -19.93 6.67 20.24
CA ALA A 7 -20.09 7.64 19.16
C ALA A 7 -19.92 6.99 17.78
N ALA A 8 -18.96 6.08 17.62
CA ALA A 8 -18.74 5.33 16.37
C ALA A 8 -19.97 4.46 16.03
N ARG A 9 -20.53 3.76 17.02
CA ARG A 9 -21.76 2.97 16.86
C ARG A 9 -22.96 3.85 16.50
N ASP A 10 -23.17 4.95 17.21
CA ASP A 10 -24.29 5.87 16.99
C ASP A 10 -24.25 6.50 15.58
N HIS A 11 -23.07 6.59 14.96
CA HIS A 11 -22.87 7.15 13.62
C HIS A 11 -22.50 6.12 12.55
N ASN A 12 -22.65 4.82 12.84
CA ASN A 12 -22.32 3.73 11.92
C ASN A 12 -20.92 3.86 11.29
N CYS A 13 -19.93 4.22 12.11
CA CYS A 13 -18.54 4.43 11.71
C CYS A 13 -17.66 3.25 12.14
N SER A 14 -16.76 2.81 11.27
CA SER A 14 -15.73 1.83 11.60
C SER A 14 -14.57 2.47 12.38
N ILE A 15 -13.90 1.72 13.24
CA ILE A 15 -12.67 2.15 13.93
C ILE A 15 -11.45 1.46 13.31
N ARG A 16 -10.34 2.19 13.14
CA ARG A 16 -9.03 1.55 12.88
C ARG A 16 -8.17 1.57 14.12
N ILE A 17 -7.79 0.41 14.62
CA ILE A 17 -6.73 0.25 15.62
C ILE A 17 -5.39 0.48 14.90
N GLY A 18 -4.61 1.46 15.38
CA GLY A 18 -3.35 1.85 14.76
C GLY A 18 -2.20 1.77 15.73
N VAL A 19 -1.48 0.65 15.72
CA VAL A 19 -0.25 0.48 16.49
C VAL A 19 0.93 0.96 15.65
N ASN A 20 1.81 1.77 16.24
CA ASN A 20 3.06 2.19 15.62
C ASN A 20 4.23 1.87 16.56
N ALA A 21 5.32 1.33 16.03
CA ALA A 21 6.50 0.98 16.81
C ALA A 21 7.05 2.15 17.66
N GLY A 22 6.99 3.38 17.13
CA GLY A 22 7.47 4.59 17.81
C GLY A 22 6.56 5.12 18.91
N SER A 23 5.36 4.57 19.11
CA SER A 23 4.39 5.04 20.10
C SER A 23 3.77 3.91 20.91
N LEU A 24 4.52 2.82 21.14
CA LEU A 24 4.08 1.70 21.97
C LEU A 24 3.87 2.10 23.42
N GLU A 25 2.95 1.41 24.09
CA GLU A 25 2.63 1.61 25.48
C GLU A 25 3.82 1.26 26.38
N ARG A 26 4.02 2.08 27.42
CA ARG A 26 5.16 1.95 28.33
C ARG A 26 5.29 0.56 28.97
N HIS A 27 4.18 -0.07 29.35
CA HIS A 27 4.21 -1.39 29.97
C HIS A 27 4.70 -2.49 29.02
N LEU A 28 4.42 -2.37 27.71
CA LEU A 28 4.94 -3.29 26.71
C LEU A 28 6.44 -3.05 26.48
N LEU A 29 6.88 -1.80 26.47
CA LEU A 29 8.31 -1.48 26.43
C LEU A 29 9.06 -2.01 27.66
N GLU A 30 8.45 -1.94 28.85
CA GLU A 30 9.02 -2.51 30.08
C GLU A 30 9.06 -4.05 30.04
N LYS A 31 8.06 -4.69 29.41
CA LYS A 31 7.98 -6.15 29.25
C LYS A 31 8.97 -6.70 28.23
N TYR A 32 9.10 -6.05 27.06
CA TYR A 32 9.88 -6.52 25.91
C TYR A 32 11.26 -5.86 25.79
N GLY A 33 11.53 -4.79 26.56
CA GLY A 33 12.79 -4.05 26.56
C GLY A 33 12.89 -3.01 25.44
N GLU A 34 12.49 -3.36 24.22
CA GLU A 34 12.51 -2.46 23.05
C GLU A 34 11.30 -2.70 22.14
N PRO A 35 10.96 -1.75 21.25
CA PRO A 35 9.95 -1.99 20.21
C PRO A 35 10.32 -3.20 19.34
N CYS A 36 9.47 -4.22 19.35
CA CYS A 36 9.65 -5.43 18.57
C CYS A 36 8.30 -5.92 18.00
N PRO A 37 8.31 -6.85 17.02
CA PRO A 37 7.08 -7.39 16.44
C PRO A 37 6.09 -7.91 17.49
N ASP A 38 6.56 -8.69 18.46
CA ASP A 38 5.71 -9.29 19.49
C ASP A 38 5.01 -8.21 20.34
N ALA A 39 5.73 -7.16 20.74
CA ALA A 39 5.16 -6.04 21.49
C ALA A 39 4.10 -5.28 20.67
N MET A 40 4.32 -5.11 19.37
CA MET A 40 3.37 -4.45 18.48
C MET A 40 2.10 -5.27 18.27
N VAL A 41 2.23 -6.59 18.12
CA VAL A 41 1.08 -7.49 17.97
C VAL A 41 0.30 -7.57 19.28
N GLU A 42 0.97 -7.67 20.43
CA GLU A 42 0.30 -7.66 21.74
C GLU A 42 -0.52 -6.38 21.96
N SER A 43 0.07 -5.20 21.71
CA SER A 43 -0.65 -3.91 21.74
C SER A 43 -1.92 -3.95 20.87
N GLY A 44 -1.78 -4.49 19.65
CA GLY A 44 -2.88 -4.62 18.70
C GLY A 44 -4.01 -5.53 19.20
N LEU A 45 -3.66 -6.70 19.71
CA LEU A 45 -4.61 -7.69 20.24
C LEU A 45 -5.31 -7.18 21.51
N ASP A 46 -4.60 -6.48 22.39
CA ASP A 46 -5.18 -5.85 23.58
C ASP A 46 -6.23 -4.81 23.19
N HIS A 47 -5.94 -4.01 22.16
CA HIS A 47 -6.89 -3.02 21.63
C HIS A 47 -8.08 -3.67 20.92
N ILE A 48 -7.88 -4.80 20.22
CA ILE A 48 -8.97 -5.61 19.67
C ILE A 48 -9.89 -6.07 20.81
N LYS A 49 -9.31 -6.62 21.87
CA LYS A 49 -10.05 -7.09 23.04
C LYS A 49 -10.88 -5.97 23.68
N ILE A 50 -10.33 -4.76 23.78
CA ILE A 50 -11.08 -3.60 24.30
C ILE A 50 -12.33 -3.33 23.46
N LEU A 51 -12.26 -3.39 22.12
CA LEU A 51 -13.43 -3.20 21.26
C LEU A 51 -14.44 -4.35 21.43
N GLN A 52 -13.97 -5.60 21.44
CA GLN A 52 -14.81 -6.80 21.57
C GLN A 52 -15.51 -6.87 22.93
N ASP A 53 -14.82 -6.53 24.03
CA ASP A 53 -15.39 -6.46 25.39
C ASP A 53 -16.53 -5.40 25.48
N ASN A 54 -16.58 -4.46 24.54
CA ASN A 54 -17.65 -3.46 24.42
C ASN A 54 -18.63 -3.77 23.28
N ASP A 55 -18.62 -5.00 22.76
CA ASP A 55 -19.48 -5.48 21.66
C ASP A 55 -19.38 -4.61 20.39
N PHE A 56 -18.16 -4.25 20.01
CA PHE A 56 -17.88 -3.47 18.81
C PHE A 56 -16.98 -4.26 17.86
N HIS A 57 -17.52 -4.62 16.70
CA HIS A 57 -16.86 -5.51 15.72
C HIS A 57 -16.52 -4.82 14.39
N GLU A 58 -16.98 -3.59 14.18
CA GLU A 58 -16.74 -2.80 12.97
C GLU A 58 -15.36 -2.14 13.00
N PHE A 59 -14.30 -2.94 12.99
CA PHE A 59 -12.94 -2.44 13.05
C PHE A 59 -11.98 -3.10 12.06
N LYS A 60 -10.85 -2.42 11.87
CA LYS A 60 -9.67 -2.92 11.16
C LYS A 60 -8.41 -2.56 11.95
N ILE A 61 -7.30 -3.21 11.66
CA ILE A 61 -6.06 -3.05 12.44
C ILE A 61 -4.84 -2.76 11.55
N SER A 62 -3.85 -2.08 12.10
CA SER A 62 -2.53 -1.92 11.49
C SER A 62 -1.43 -1.90 12.54
N CYS A 63 -0.30 -2.55 12.26
CA CYS A 63 0.91 -2.52 13.08
C CYS A 63 2.08 -1.99 12.24
N LYS A 64 2.34 -0.68 12.27
CA LYS A 64 3.31 -0.03 11.38
C LYS A 64 4.65 0.18 12.06
N ALA A 65 5.73 -0.10 11.33
CA ALA A 65 7.08 0.27 11.68
C ALA A 65 7.76 0.98 10.50
N SER A 66 8.82 1.72 10.79
CA SER A 66 9.65 2.35 9.76
C SER A 66 10.69 1.36 9.23
N ASP A 67 11.18 0.42 10.02
CA ASP A 67 11.97 -0.70 9.53
C ASP A 67 11.09 -1.73 8.79
N VAL A 68 11.55 -2.16 7.62
CA VAL A 68 10.77 -3.04 6.74
C VAL A 68 10.67 -4.45 7.30
N PHE A 69 11.74 -4.97 7.92
CA PHE A 69 11.75 -6.33 8.46
C PHE A 69 10.88 -6.44 9.71
N MET A 70 10.97 -5.44 10.59
CA MET A 70 10.10 -5.34 11.76
C MET A 70 8.63 -5.23 11.35
N ALA A 71 8.30 -4.37 10.38
CA ALA A 71 6.93 -4.26 9.88
C ALA A 71 6.43 -5.58 9.29
N ALA A 72 7.23 -6.24 8.44
CA ALA A 72 6.86 -7.50 7.83
C ALA A 72 6.61 -8.60 8.86
N ALA A 73 7.50 -8.75 9.84
CA ALA A 73 7.35 -9.71 10.93
C ALA A 73 6.09 -9.43 11.77
N ALA A 74 5.84 -8.17 12.14
CA ALA A 74 4.66 -7.78 12.90
C ALA A 74 3.35 -8.07 12.13
N TYR A 75 3.30 -7.76 10.84
CA TYR A 75 2.11 -8.05 10.03
C TYR A 75 1.89 -9.54 9.78
N GLN A 76 2.95 -10.33 9.61
CA GLN A 76 2.83 -11.78 9.48
C GLN A 76 2.26 -12.39 10.75
N GLN A 77 2.84 -12.05 11.91
CA GLN A 77 2.34 -12.49 13.21
C GLN A 77 0.90 -12.01 13.47
N LEU A 78 0.57 -10.78 13.08
CA LEU A 78 -0.78 -10.25 13.23
C LEU A 78 -1.79 -11.02 12.38
N ALA A 79 -1.45 -11.34 11.13
CA ALA A 79 -2.29 -12.12 10.23
C ALA A 79 -2.55 -13.55 10.76
N ASP A 80 -1.59 -14.14 11.45
CA ASP A 80 -1.76 -15.45 12.09
C ASP A 80 -2.61 -15.38 13.37
N ALA A 81 -2.70 -14.20 14.00
CA ALA A 81 -3.36 -14.01 15.29
C ALA A 81 -4.80 -13.48 15.20
N THR A 82 -5.23 -12.92 14.06
CA THR A 82 -6.59 -12.37 13.91
C THR A 82 -7.09 -12.39 12.47
N ASP A 83 -8.39 -12.60 12.30
CA ASP A 83 -9.10 -12.47 11.02
C ASP A 83 -9.57 -11.02 10.72
N ALA A 84 -9.26 -10.07 11.61
CA ALA A 84 -9.67 -8.67 11.41
C ALA A 84 -8.98 -8.06 10.16
N PRO A 85 -9.67 -7.23 9.36
CA PRO A 85 -9.06 -6.63 8.19
C PRO A 85 -7.80 -5.83 8.53
N ILE A 86 -6.74 -6.03 7.75
CA ILE A 86 -5.41 -5.46 7.97
C ILE A 86 -5.19 -4.28 7.02
N HIS A 87 -4.91 -3.12 7.61
CA HIS A 87 -4.46 -1.93 6.90
C HIS A 87 -2.93 -1.85 6.87
N LEU A 88 -2.34 -2.22 5.75
CA LEU A 88 -0.90 -2.18 5.56
C LEU A 88 -0.36 -0.77 5.36
N GLY A 89 0.86 -0.57 5.81
CA GLY A 89 1.65 0.62 5.54
C GLY A 89 3.03 0.52 6.18
N ILE A 90 4.02 1.05 5.48
CA ILE A 90 5.33 1.37 6.07
C ILE A 90 5.28 2.85 6.47
N THR A 91 5.64 3.17 7.71
CA THR A 91 5.70 4.57 8.16
C THR A 91 7.09 5.16 7.84
N GLU A 92 7.17 6.47 7.72
CA GLU A 92 8.45 7.18 7.52
C GLU A 92 9.29 6.57 6.38
N ALA A 93 8.67 6.41 5.20
CA ALA A 93 9.35 5.75 4.09
C ALA A 93 10.45 6.63 3.46
N GLY A 94 10.31 7.96 3.57
CA GLY A 94 11.24 8.96 3.04
C GLY A 94 10.65 9.76 1.88
N GLY A 95 11.51 10.46 1.13
CA GLY A 95 11.12 11.20 -0.07
C GLY A 95 10.63 10.30 -1.21
N LEU A 96 10.20 10.88 -2.33
CA LEU A 96 9.53 10.17 -3.42
C LEU A 96 10.26 8.89 -3.86
N MET A 97 11.54 8.98 -4.24
CA MET A 97 12.28 7.82 -4.75
C MET A 97 12.55 6.75 -3.68
N SER A 98 13.20 7.13 -2.58
CA SER A 98 13.57 6.19 -1.52
C SER A 98 12.35 5.61 -0.81
N GLY A 99 11.33 6.43 -0.56
CA GLY A 99 10.07 6.01 0.04
C GLY A 99 9.24 5.10 -0.86
N THR A 100 9.27 5.31 -2.18
CA THR A 100 8.66 4.39 -3.15
C THR A 100 9.32 3.02 -3.09
N ILE A 101 10.65 2.96 -3.16
CA ILE A 101 11.40 1.70 -3.11
C ILE A 101 11.13 0.96 -1.79
N LYS A 102 11.26 1.67 -0.66
CA LYS A 102 11.06 1.10 0.67
C LYS A 102 9.63 0.58 0.86
N SER A 103 8.64 1.33 0.40
CA SER A 103 7.23 0.92 0.46
C SER A 103 6.95 -0.26 -0.47
N ALA A 104 7.49 -0.26 -1.69
CA ALA A 104 7.31 -1.36 -2.64
C ALA A 104 7.91 -2.67 -2.12
N ILE A 105 9.08 -2.63 -1.45
CA ILE A 105 9.68 -3.81 -0.83
C ILE A 105 8.81 -4.30 0.34
N GLY A 106 8.46 -3.43 1.28
CA GLY A 106 7.71 -3.82 2.47
C GLY A 106 6.28 -4.27 2.19
N LEU A 107 5.54 -3.50 1.40
CA LEU A 107 4.16 -3.84 1.02
C LEU A 107 4.12 -4.99 0.02
N GLY A 108 5.04 -5.01 -0.95
CA GLY A 108 5.05 -6.02 -2.00
C GLY A 108 5.21 -7.43 -1.44
N ASN A 109 6.09 -7.60 -0.45
CA ASN A 109 6.26 -8.89 0.24
C ASN A 109 4.98 -9.37 0.92
N LEU A 110 4.36 -8.51 1.74
CA LEU A 110 3.15 -8.85 2.50
C LEU A 110 1.96 -9.15 1.59
N LEU A 111 1.76 -8.31 0.57
CA LEU A 111 0.69 -8.50 -0.41
C LEU A 111 0.89 -9.78 -1.24
N TRP A 112 2.13 -10.11 -1.60
CA TRP A 112 2.44 -11.37 -2.28
C TRP A 112 2.13 -12.59 -1.41
N SER A 113 2.31 -12.50 -0.10
CA SER A 113 1.91 -13.52 0.89
C SER A 113 0.39 -13.55 1.16
N GLY A 114 -0.41 -12.73 0.48
CA GLY A 114 -1.86 -12.67 0.67
C GLY A 114 -2.32 -11.87 1.89
N ILE A 115 -1.43 -11.08 2.49
CA ILE A 115 -1.73 -10.26 3.68
C ILE A 115 -2.10 -8.84 3.24
N GLY A 116 -3.21 -8.32 3.75
CA GLY A 116 -3.60 -6.91 3.64
C GLY A 116 -4.86 -6.65 2.82
N ASP A 117 -5.79 -5.92 3.42
CA ASP A 117 -7.11 -5.59 2.83
C ASP A 117 -7.15 -4.16 2.29
N THR A 118 -6.29 -3.30 2.82
CA THR A 118 -6.12 -1.92 2.37
C THR A 118 -4.68 -1.49 2.61
N ILE A 119 -4.13 -0.66 1.72
CA ILE A 119 -2.76 -0.16 1.83
C ILE A 119 -2.73 1.36 1.95
N ARG A 120 -1.68 1.88 2.57
CA ARG A 120 -1.24 3.27 2.43
C ARG A 120 0.28 3.31 2.26
N VAL A 121 0.72 4.01 1.22
CA VAL A 121 2.12 4.41 1.04
C VAL A 121 2.32 5.72 1.80
N SER A 122 3.42 5.87 2.56
CA SER A 122 3.67 7.07 3.37
C SER A 122 4.91 7.78 2.86
N LEU A 123 4.75 8.83 2.03
CA LEU A 123 5.85 9.55 1.38
C LEU A 123 5.96 10.98 1.92
N SER A 124 7.19 11.50 1.98
CA SER A 124 7.44 12.94 2.13
C SER A 124 7.33 13.63 0.76
N ALA A 125 6.15 13.56 0.15
CA ALA A 125 5.82 14.08 -1.18
C ALA A 125 4.34 14.51 -1.24
N ASP A 126 3.87 14.95 -2.40
CA ASP A 126 2.44 15.22 -2.63
C ASP A 126 1.61 13.94 -2.36
N PRO A 127 0.50 14.01 -1.60
CA PRO A 127 -0.35 12.85 -1.33
C PRO A 127 -0.87 12.13 -2.58
N VAL A 128 -0.99 12.82 -3.71
CA VAL A 128 -1.35 12.21 -5.00
C VAL A 128 -0.29 11.18 -5.42
N GLU A 129 0.99 11.42 -5.13
CA GLU A 129 2.06 10.46 -5.41
C GLU A 129 1.96 9.21 -4.51
N GLU A 130 1.51 9.34 -3.25
CA GLU A 130 1.22 8.16 -2.40
C GLU A 130 0.16 7.26 -3.07
N VAL A 131 -0.87 7.86 -3.67
CA VAL A 131 -1.93 7.12 -4.37
C VAL A 131 -1.40 6.46 -5.63
N LYS A 132 -0.64 7.19 -6.46
CA LYS A 132 -0.04 6.64 -7.69
C LYS A 132 0.85 5.44 -7.38
N VAL A 133 1.76 5.59 -6.42
CA VAL A 133 2.67 4.50 -5.99
C VAL A 133 1.89 3.31 -5.44
N GLY A 134 0.85 3.54 -4.62
CA GLY A 134 0.02 2.46 -4.10
C GLY A 134 -0.65 1.64 -5.21
N TYR A 135 -1.19 2.31 -6.23
CA TYR A 135 -1.77 1.62 -7.38
C TYR A 135 -0.72 0.89 -8.22
N GLU A 136 0.47 1.46 -8.43
CA GLU A 136 1.55 0.80 -9.16
C GLU A 136 2.08 -0.45 -8.44
N ILE A 137 2.16 -0.45 -7.10
CA ILE A 137 2.48 -1.65 -6.30
C ILE A 137 1.42 -2.75 -6.53
N LEU A 138 0.14 -2.41 -6.38
CA LEU A 138 -0.95 -3.39 -6.56
C LEU A 138 -1.03 -3.91 -8.00
N LYS A 139 -0.77 -3.06 -8.98
CA LYS A 139 -0.73 -3.39 -10.41
C LYS A 139 0.44 -4.29 -10.77
N SER A 140 1.61 -4.05 -10.18
CA SER A 140 2.81 -4.88 -10.37
C SER A 140 2.61 -6.31 -9.85
N LEU A 141 1.78 -6.49 -8.82
CA LEU A 141 1.39 -7.79 -8.28
C LEU A 141 0.14 -8.39 -8.96
N GLY A 142 -0.48 -7.69 -9.92
CA GLY A 142 -1.71 -8.14 -10.56
C GLY A 142 -2.95 -8.12 -9.65
N LEU A 143 -2.89 -7.46 -8.49
CA LEU A 143 -4.00 -7.40 -7.53
C LEU A 143 -5.07 -6.38 -7.93
N ARG A 144 -4.68 -5.29 -8.59
CA ARG A 144 -5.58 -4.24 -9.07
C ARG A 144 -5.08 -3.62 -10.37
N HIS A 145 -6.01 -3.27 -11.25
CA HIS A 145 -5.70 -2.57 -12.51
C HIS A 145 -6.34 -1.18 -12.52
N ARG A 146 -5.52 -0.14 -12.70
CA ARG A 146 -5.96 1.25 -12.88
C ARG A 146 -5.04 1.92 -13.91
N GLY A 147 -5.61 2.76 -14.77
CA GLY A 147 -4.88 3.38 -15.88
C GLY A 147 -4.33 2.38 -16.90
N VAL A 148 -3.36 2.84 -17.70
CA VAL A 148 -2.69 2.05 -18.74
C VAL A 148 -1.45 1.37 -18.17
N ASN A 149 -1.21 0.10 -18.51
CA ASN A 149 0.04 -0.57 -18.19
C ASN A 149 1.00 -0.50 -19.38
N ILE A 150 2.04 0.33 -19.26
CA ILE A 150 3.06 0.49 -20.31
C ILE A 150 4.24 -0.42 -19.98
N ILE A 151 4.33 -1.56 -20.65
CA ILE A 151 5.46 -2.48 -20.54
C ILE A 151 6.40 -2.21 -21.72
N SER A 152 7.65 -1.88 -21.44
CA SER A 152 8.67 -1.61 -22.45
C SER A 152 9.92 -2.45 -22.22
N CYS A 153 10.60 -2.82 -23.31
CA CYS A 153 11.91 -3.42 -23.20
C CYS A 153 12.95 -2.36 -22.78
N PRO A 154 14.03 -2.76 -22.09
CA PRO A 154 15.16 -1.87 -21.89
C PRO A 154 15.75 -1.47 -23.26
N SER A 155 16.34 -0.27 -23.33
CA SER A 155 17.07 0.14 -24.54
C SER A 155 18.29 -0.77 -24.74
N CYS A 156 18.53 -1.18 -25.98
CA CYS A 156 19.69 -1.99 -26.34
C CYS A 156 20.14 -1.68 -27.78
N ALA A 157 21.29 -2.23 -28.18
CA ALA A 157 21.84 -2.03 -29.53
C ALA A 157 20.94 -2.54 -30.66
N ARG A 158 19.95 -3.40 -30.35
CA ARG A 158 18.97 -3.91 -31.33
C ARG A 158 17.74 -3.02 -31.49
N GLN A 159 17.72 -1.84 -30.87
CA GLN A 159 16.56 -0.95 -30.96
C GLN A 159 16.39 -0.39 -32.37
N GLY A 160 15.18 -0.52 -32.92
CA GLY A 160 14.82 0.05 -34.23
C GLY A 160 14.20 1.45 -34.14
N PHE A 161 14.07 2.00 -32.93
CA PHE A 161 13.55 3.33 -32.63
C PHE A 161 14.04 3.77 -31.24
N ASP A 162 13.91 5.05 -30.92
CA ASP A 162 14.27 5.60 -29.61
C ASP A 162 13.23 5.16 -28.56
N VAL A 163 13.52 4.06 -27.87
CA VAL A 163 12.62 3.46 -26.89
C VAL A 163 12.36 4.42 -25.73
N ILE A 164 13.42 5.08 -25.24
CA ILE A 164 13.35 5.97 -24.07
C ILE A 164 12.41 7.14 -24.34
N LYS A 165 12.64 7.90 -25.42
CA LYS A 165 11.78 9.04 -25.77
C LYS A 165 10.34 8.62 -26.06
N THR A 166 10.17 7.43 -26.63
CA THR A 166 8.83 6.91 -26.92
C THR A 166 8.07 6.62 -25.62
N VAL A 167 8.70 5.93 -24.67
CA VAL A 167 8.09 5.62 -23.36
C VAL A 167 7.78 6.90 -22.60
N GLU A 168 8.70 7.88 -22.57
CA GLU A 168 8.44 9.18 -21.93
C GLU A 168 7.26 9.92 -22.54
N ALA A 169 7.10 9.87 -23.87
CA ALA A 169 5.97 10.49 -24.55
C ALA A 169 4.65 9.79 -24.20
N LEU A 170 4.66 8.45 -24.09
CA LEU A 170 3.49 7.68 -23.69
C LEU A 170 3.12 7.93 -22.22
N MET A 171 4.10 7.94 -21.31
CA MET A 171 3.86 8.24 -19.89
C MET A 171 3.24 9.63 -19.73
N ARG A 172 3.77 10.64 -20.44
CA ARG A 172 3.18 12.00 -20.45
C ARG A 172 1.76 12.04 -21.01
N ALA A 173 1.50 11.32 -22.09
CA ALA A 173 0.18 11.29 -22.73
C ALA A 173 -0.89 10.62 -21.86
N PHE A 174 -0.49 9.75 -20.93
CA PHE A 174 -1.41 8.99 -20.09
C PHE A 174 -1.31 9.33 -18.59
N ASP A 175 -0.61 10.40 -18.22
CA ASP A 175 -0.39 10.77 -16.81
C ASP A 175 -1.72 11.03 -16.07
N ASP A 176 -2.71 11.61 -16.76
CA ASP A 176 -4.02 11.87 -16.16
C ASP A 176 -4.88 10.60 -15.99
N LEU A 177 -4.52 9.50 -16.66
CA LEU A 177 -5.30 8.26 -16.63
C LEU A 177 -5.01 7.36 -15.41
N HIS A 178 -4.00 7.68 -14.60
CA HIS A 178 -3.69 6.91 -13.38
C HIS A 178 -4.87 6.83 -12.39
N THR A 179 -5.83 7.76 -12.49
CA THR A 179 -7.03 7.79 -11.66
C THR A 179 -8.27 7.19 -12.34
N MET A 180 -8.22 6.79 -13.60
CA MET A 180 -9.39 6.19 -14.27
C MET A 180 -9.44 4.67 -14.02
N ARG A 181 -10.64 4.14 -13.73
CA ARG A 181 -10.85 2.68 -13.74
C ARG A 181 -10.44 2.15 -15.12
N ALA A 182 -9.48 1.23 -15.16
CA ALA A 182 -9.10 0.57 -16.40
C ALA A 182 -10.32 -0.21 -16.90
N ARG A 183 -10.73 0.02 -18.15
CA ARG A 183 -11.70 -0.87 -18.80
C ARG A 183 -10.96 -2.17 -19.16
N PRO A 184 -11.60 -3.35 -19.15
CA PRO A 184 -10.96 -4.63 -19.49
C PRO A 184 -10.25 -4.61 -20.86
N GLU A 185 -10.77 -3.86 -21.82
CA GLU A 185 -10.15 -3.67 -23.13
C GLU A 185 -8.86 -2.82 -23.11
N HIS A 186 -8.54 -2.16 -21.98
CA HIS A 186 -7.38 -1.28 -21.80
C HIS A 186 -6.35 -1.84 -20.79
N SER A 187 -6.65 -2.95 -20.10
CA SER A 187 -5.80 -3.51 -19.05
C SER A 187 -4.52 -4.16 -19.57
N GLU A 188 -4.53 -4.60 -20.83
CA GLU A 188 -3.35 -5.10 -21.54
C GLU A 188 -3.13 -4.33 -22.83
N ALA A 189 -2.54 -3.14 -22.70
CA ALA A 189 -1.76 -2.61 -23.80
C ALA A 189 -0.39 -3.30 -23.82
N ILE A 190 -0.34 -4.62 -24.06
CA ILE A 190 0.88 -5.26 -24.59
C ILE A 190 0.95 -4.83 -26.05
N ALA A 191 1.40 -3.61 -26.23
CA ALA A 191 1.57 -3.01 -27.52
C ALA A 191 3.03 -2.60 -27.53
N ASP A 192 3.82 -3.33 -28.32
CA ASP A 192 5.01 -2.79 -28.97
C ASP A 192 4.85 -1.28 -29.07
N CYS A 193 5.80 -0.51 -28.55
CA CYS A 193 5.70 0.95 -28.38
C CYS A 193 5.14 1.66 -29.64
N LYS A 194 5.35 1.07 -30.82
CA LYS A 194 4.74 1.47 -32.10
C LYS A 194 3.20 1.46 -32.13
N LYS A 195 2.54 0.45 -31.57
CA LYS A 195 1.07 0.32 -31.52
C LYS A 195 0.45 1.31 -30.52
N LEU A 196 1.11 1.56 -29.39
CA LEU A 196 0.71 2.61 -28.43
C LEU A 196 0.87 4.02 -29.01
N LEU A 197 1.96 4.30 -29.72
CA LEU A 197 2.17 5.59 -30.42
C LEU A 197 1.06 5.87 -31.45
N LYS A 198 0.56 4.85 -32.15
CA LYS A 198 -0.55 5.00 -33.10
C LYS A 198 -1.86 5.33 -32.38
N ILE A 199 -2.14 4.68 -31.25
CA ILE A 199 -3.33 4.95 -30.42
C ILE A 199 -3.27 6.39 -29.87
N ALA A 200 -2.14 6.80 -29.28
CA ALA A 200 -1.96 8.16 -28.76
C ALA A 200 -2.11 9.24 -29.84
N LYS A 201 -1.64 8.99 -31.07
CA LYS A 201 -1.81 9.91 -32.20
C LYS A 201 -3.26 9.99 -32.73
N GLY A 202 -4.06 8.94 -32.52
CA GLY A 202 -5.47 8.87 -32.94
C GLY A 202 -6.47 9.33 -31.90
N TRP A 203 -6.03 9.68 -30.68
CA TRP A 203 -6.84 10.22 -29.59
C TRP A 203 -6.89 11.76 -29.57
N LYS A 204 -6.46 12.42 -30.65
CA LYS A 204 -6.54 13.88 -30.83
C LYS A 204 -7.91 14.33 -31.29
#